data_AF-A0A356F6K4-F1
#
_entry.id   AF-A0A356F6K4-F1
#
_cell.length_a   1.000
_cell.length_b   1.000
_cell.length_c   1.000
_cell.angle_alpha   90.00
_cell.angle_beta   90.00
_cell.angle_gamma   90.00
#
_symmetry.space_group_name_H-M   'P 1'
#
loop_
_entity.id
_entity.type
_entity.pdbx_description
1 polymer ?
#
loop_
_entity_poly.entity_id
_entity_poly.type
_entity_poly.pdbx_seq_one_letter_code
_entity_poly.pdbx_strand_id
1 'polypeptide(L)'
;MPEKKKVTAGQQFIKLLDGAAKDKDRLLDLASAVIKRSHSGRGLKKRNLPDSESAVKMNASIAKFNAVAGKDVSTDGMLAMIANAYRQDGFGSPKKFKEDFKKKHPAEYDKQPEKTVLMMAQRRAAVNG
;
A
#
# COMPACT_ATOMS: atom_id res chain seq x y z
N MET A 1 -34.33 -0.71 18.68
CA MET A 1 -32.90 -0.75 19.08
C MET A 1 -32.09 -0.13 17.95
N PRO A 2 -31.19 0.83 18.18
CA PRO A 2 -30.37 1.35 17.10
C PRO A 2 -29.37 0.27 16.68
N GLU A 3 -29.50 -0.22 15.45
CA GLU A 3 -28.56 -1.17 14.87
C GLU A 3 -27.16 -0.53 14.88
N LYS A 4 -26.22 -1.12 15.63
CA LYS A 4 -24.80 -0.74 15.54
C LYS A 4 -24.37 -0.99 14.09
N LYS A 5 -24.26 0.08 13.30
CA LYS A 5 -23.75 0.02 11.92
C LYS A 5 -22.42 -0.75 11.96
N LYS A 6 -22.37 -1.92 11.32
CA LYS A 6 -21.16 -2.74 11.22
C LYS A 6 -20.07 -1.89 10.55
N VAL A 7 -18.94 -1.73 11.23
CA VAL A 7 -17.79 -0.99 10.71
C VAL A 7 -17.27 -1.72 9.47
N THR A 8 -17.19 -1.02 8.34
CA THR A 8 -16.73 -1.62 7.08
C THR A 8 -15.22 -1.76 7.05
N ALA A 9 -14.69 -2.63 6.17
CA ALA A 9 -13.25 -2.81 6.01
C ALA A 9 -12.54 -1.49 5.64
N GLY A 10 -13.18 -0.63 4.84
CA GLY A 10 -12.68 0.71 4.51
C GLY A 10 -12.58 1.62 5.74
N GLN A 11 -13.56 1.60 6.63
CA GLN A 11 -13.53 2.40 7.87
C GLN A 11 -12.49 1.87 8.86
N GLN A 12 -12.31 0.56 8.97
CA GLN A 12 -11.22 -0.04 9.76
C GLN A 12 -9.86 0.34 9.18
N PHE A 13 -9.72 0.32 7.85
CA PHE A 13 -8.49 0.70 7.16
C PHE A 13 -8.10 2.15 7.44
N ILE A 14 -9.04 3.11 7.42
CA ILE A 14 -8.73 4.52 7.75
C ILE A 14 -8.09 4.63 9.13
N LYS A 15 -8.63 3.93 10.14
CA LYS A 15 -8.07 3.96 11.50
C LYS A 15 -6.63 3.41 11.56
N LEU A 16 -6.36 2.33 10.81
CA LEU A 16 -5.01 1.78 10.69
C LEU A 16 -4.06 2.73 9.99
N LEU A 17 -4.54 3.41 8.93
CA LEU A 17 -3.76 4.39 8.20
C LEU A 17 -3.40 5.59 9.07
N ASP A 18 -4.35 6.13 9.85
CA ASP A 18 -4.10 7.26 10.75
C ASP A 18 -3.03 6.93 11.80
N GLY A 19 -3.01 5.69 12.30
CA GLY A 19 -1.98 5.20 13.22
C GLY A 19 -0.62 4.94 12.57
N ALA A 20 -0.57 4.76 11.24
CA ALA A 20 0.66 4.51 10.48
C ALA A 20 1.21 5.78 9.82
N ALA A 21 0.40 6.82 9.60
CA ALA A 21 0.72 8.00 8.77
C ALA A 21 2.09 8.64 9.09
N LYS A 22 2.42 8.73 10.38
CA LYS A 22 3.64 9.38 10.89
C LYS A 22 4.90 8.51 10.88
N ASP A 23 4.79 7.28 10.40
CA ASP A 23 5.89 6.33 10.37
C ASP A 23 6.01 5.73 8.98
N LYS A 24 7.08 6.15 8.30
CA LYS A 24 7.44 5.69 6.96
C LYS A 24 7.42 4.16 6.86
N ASP A 25 8.02 3.47 7.83
CA ASP A 25 8.18 2.03 7.80
C ASP A 25 6.84 1.32 7.98
N ARG A 26 5.99 1.83 8.88
CA ARG A 26 4.63 1.31 9.09
C ARG A 26 3.74 1.54 7.88
N LEU A 27 3.89 2.66 7.15
CA LEU A 27 3.18 2.87 5.89
C LEU A 27 3.56 1.84 4.82
N LEU A 28 4.86 1.53 4.69
CA LEU A 28 5.33 0.49 3.78
C LEU A 28 4.81 -0.90 4.18
N ASP A 29 4.81 -1.21 5.47
CA ASP A 29 4.29 -2.49 6.00
C ASP A 29 2.78 -2.61 5.80
N LEU A 30 2.03 -1.52 6.02
CA LEU A 30 0.60 -1.47 5.76
C LEU A 30 0.29 -1.71 4.27
N ALA A 31 1.07 -1.11 3.36
CA ALA A 31 0.92 -1.35 1.92
C ALA A 31 1.19 -2.83 1.56
N SER A 32 2.18 -3.45 2.21
CA SER A 32 2.51 -4.87 2.03
C SER A 32 1.34 -5.75 2.48
N ALA A 33 0.77 -5.48 3.65
CA ALA A 33 -0.41 -6.18 4.15
C ALA A 33 -1.63 -6.05 3.22
N VAL A 34 -1.87 -4.85 2.68
CA VAL A 34 -2.93 -4.59 1.69
C VAL A 34 -2.74 -5.42 0.43
N ILE A 35 -1.51 -5.54 -0.07
CA ILE A 35 -1.20 -6.36 -1.25
C ILE A 35 -1.34 -7.85 -0.96
N LYS A 36 -0.90 -8.31 0.22
CA LYS A 36 -1.01 -9.72 0.66
C LYS A 36 -2.46 -10.18 0.75
N ARG A 37 -3.34 -9.33 1.31
CA ARG A 37 -4.77 -9.63 1.44
C ARG A 37 -5.57 -9.48 0.14
N SER A 38 -4.98 -8.92 -0.91
CA SER A 38 -5.69 -8.75 -2.17
C SER A 38 -5.83 -10.06 -2.95
N HIS A 39 -7.07 -10.38 -3.34
CA HIS A 39 -7.42 -11.53 -4.18
C HIS A 39 -6.76 -11.52 -5.57
N SER A 40 -6.48 -10.36 -6.14
CA SER A 40 -6.01 -10.24 -7.54
C SER A 40 -4.62 -10.80 -7.85
N GLY A 41 -3.82 -11.24 -6.87
CA GLY A 41 -2.49 -11.74 -7.21
C GLY A 41 -1.51 -10.67 -7.74
N ARG A 42 -1.85 -9.37 -7.70
CA ARG A 42 -0.99 -8.31 -8.26
C ARG A 42 -0.13 -7.66 -7.18
N GLY A 43 1.19 -7.67 -7.39
CA GLY A 43 2.15 -6.86 -6.63
C GLY A 43 2.09 -5.37 -6.99
N LEU A 44 2.74 -4.51 -6.20
CA LEU A 44 2.64 -3.05 -6.34
C LEU A 44 2.95 -2.55 -7.76
N LYS A 45 3.92 -3.17 -8.45
CA LYS A 45 4.35 -2.81 -9.81
C LYS A 45 3.22 -2.94 -10.84
N LYS A 46 2.30 -3.90 -10.66
CA LYS A 46 1.18 -4.18 -11.60
C LYS A 46 -0.14 -3.52 -11.16
N ARG A 47 -0.08 -2.59 -10.20
CA ARG A 47 -1.23 -1.86 -9.66
C ARG A 47 -1.38 -0.51 -10.33
N ASN A 48 -2.60 -0.01 -10.37
CA ASN A 48 -2.93 1.30 -10.92
C ASN A 48 -2.68 2.39 -9.88
N LEU A 49 -1.44 2.48 -9.40
CA LEU A 49 -0.98 3.56 -8.53
C LEU A 49 -0.17 4.54 -9.38
N PRO A 50 -0.68 5.74 -9.70
CA PRO A 50 0.06 6.70 -10.52
C PRO A 50 1.28 7.26 -9.76
N ASP A 51 2.29 7.71 -10.51
CA ASP A 51 3.45 8.42 -9.94
C ASP A 51 3.14 9.92 -9.70
N SER A 52 2.12 10.44 -10.39
CA SER A 52 1.68 11.83 -10.27
C SER A 52 1.01 12.10 -8.92
N GLU A 53 1.46 13.13 -8.22
CA GLU A 53 0.91 13.53 -6.92
C GLU A 53 -0.55 13.92 -7.00
N SER A 54 -0.96 14.64 -8.05
CA SER A 54 -2.35 15.07 -8.23
C SER A 54 -3.27 13.87 -8.44
N ALA A 55 -2.86 12.91 -9.26
CA ALA A 55 -3.61 11.69 -9.50
C ALA A 55 -3.71 10.81 -8.24
N VAL A 56 -2.61 10.68 -7.47
CA VAL A 56 -2.63 9.96 -6.19
C VAL A 56 -3.54 10.65 -5.18
N LYS A 57 -3.48 11.98 -5.06
CA LYS A 57 -4.36 12.76 -4.18
C LYS A 57 -5.82 12.56 -4.54
N MET A 58 -6.16 12.60 -5.83
CA MET A 58 -7.53 12.38 -6.31
C MET A 58 -8.02 10.96 -5.99
N ASN A 59 -7.24 9.93 -6.32
CA ASN A 59 -7.59 8.54 -6.04
C ASN A 59 -7.72 8.27 -4.53
N ALA A 60 -6.82 8.83 -3.71
CA ALA A 60 -6.89 8.75 -2.26
C ALA A 60 -8.15 9.41 -1.71
N SER A 61 -8.56 10.55 -2.27
CA SER A 61 -9.74 11.29 -1.83
C SER A 61 -11.03 10.52 -2.14
N ILE A 62 -11.13 9.95 -3.35
CA ILE A 62 -12.26 9.08 -3.75
C ILE A 62 -12.33 7.84 -2.84
N ALA A 63 -11.19 7.19 -2.59
CA ALA A 63 -11.12 6.01 -1.74
C ALA A 63 -11.48 6.33 -0.28
N LYS A 64 -11.01 7.46 0.26
CA LYS A 64 -11.38 7.93 1.60
C LYS A 64 -12.87 8.23 1.70
N PHE A 65 -13.43 8.92 0.71
CA PHE A 65 -14.87 9.19 0.64
C PHE A 65 -15.68 7.89 0.65
N ASN A 66 -15.32 6.92 -0.18
CA ASN A 66 -15.99 5.62 -0.23
C ASN A 66 -15.90 4.88 1.12
N ALA A 67 -14.71 4.84 1.74
CA ALA A 67 -14.54 4.24 3.05
C ALA A 67 -15.43 4.90 4.12
N VAL A 68 -15.44 6.24 4.21
CA VAL A 68 -16.27 6.97 5.18
C VAL A 68 -17.75 6.71 4.93
N ALA A 69 -18.18 6.68 3.66
CA ALA A 69 -19.55 6.38 3.26
C ALA A 69 -19.97 4.91 3.48
N GLY A 70 -19.07 4.05 3.98
CA GLY A 70 -19.34 2.63 4.20
C GLY A 70 -19.39 1.81 2.91
N LYS A 71 -18.84 2.34 1.81
CA LYS A 71 -18.69 1.62 0.54
C LYS A 71 -17.40 0.82 0.53
N ASP A 72 -17.36 -0.18 -0.34
CA ASP A 72 -16.13 -0.95 -0.58
C ASP A 72 -15.04 -0.07 -1.18
N VAL A 73 -13.81 -0.33 -0.75
CA VAL A 73 -12.62 0.35 -1.25
C VAL A 73 -11.71 -0.69 -1.89
N SER A 74 -11.33 -0.44 -3.13
CA SER A 74 -10.41 -1.32 -3.85
C SER A 74 -9.01 -1.28 -3.22
N THR A 75 -8.24 -2.34 -3.43
CA THR A 75 -6.82 -2.36 -3.07
C THR A 75 -6.05 -1.17 -3.66
N ASP A 76 -6.35 -0.79 -4.90
CA ASP A 76 -5.70 0.34 -5.56
C ASP A 76 -6.05 1.67 -4.85
N GLY A 77 -7.30 1.83 -4.40
CA GLY A 77 -7.73 2.96 -3.58
C GLY A 77 -7.06 2.99 -2.20
N MET A 78 -6.91 1.84 -1.54
CA MET A 78 -6.17 1.74 -0.27
C MET A 78 -4.70 2.11 -0.44
N LEU A 79 -4.04 1.61 -1.50
CA LEU A 79 -2.65 1.95 -1.82
C LEU A 79 -2.50 3.45 -2.15
N ALA A 80 -3.47 4.07 -2.83
CA ALA A 80 -3.47 5.50 -3.09
C ALA A 80 -3.56 6.31 -1.78
N MET A 81 -4.39 5.89 -0.82
CA MET A 81 -4.45 6.53 0.50
C MET A 81 -3.11 6.45 1.24
N ILE A 82 -2.43 5.30 1.22
CA ILE A 82 -1.10 5.12 1.83
C ILE A 82 -0.06 6.00 1.15
N ALA A 83 0.01 5.98 -0.19
CA ALA A 83 0.95 6.79 -0.95
C ALA A 83 0.71 8.29 -0.74
N ASN A 84 -0.56 8.71 -0.58
CA ASN A 84 -0.87 10.09 -0.25
C ASN A 84 -0.43 10.45 1.18
N ALA A 85 -0.64 9.58 2.17
CA ALA A 85 -0.15 9.81 3.54
C ALA A 85 1.38 9.90 3.58
N TYR A 86 2.07 9.01 2.85
CA TYR A 86 3.53 9.02 2.71
C TYR A 86 4.05 10.37 2.20
N ARG A 87 3.35 10.96 1.22
CA ARG A 87 3.66 12.28 0.68
C ARG A 87 3.31 13.40 1.66
N GLN A 88 2.16 13.33 2.33
CA GLN A 88 1.69 14.35 3.28
C GLN A 88 2.64 14.52 4.46
N ASP A 89 3.26 13.44 4.92
CA ASP A 89 4.22 13.45 6.02
C ASP A 89 5.67 13.72 5.56
N GLY A 90 5.85 14.07 4.28
CA GLY A 90 7.13 14.55 3.75
C GLY A 90 8.17 13.48 3.45
N PHE A 91 7.81 12.19 3.46
CA PHE A 91 8.75 11.10 3.18
C PHE A 91 9.16 11.00 1.69
N GLY A 92 8.44 11.70 0.81
CA GLY A 92 8.76 11.84 -0.61
C GLY A 92 7.55 11.73 -1.54
N SER A 93 7.81 11.65 -2.84
CA SER A 93 6.78 11.54 -3.88
C SER A 93 6.19 10.12 -3.97
N PRO A 94 5.06 9.92 -4.67
CA PRO A 94 4.51 8.58 -4.93
C PRO A 94 5.50 7.64 -5.64
N LYS A 95 6.35 8.19 -6.52
CA LYS A 95 7.44 7.43 -7.14
C LYS A 95 8.44 6.94 -6.07
N LYS A 96 8.84 7.83 -5.15
CA LYS A 96 9.73 7.48 -4.04
C LYS A 96 9.14 6.41 -3.12
N PHE A 97 7.83 6.48 -2.85
CA PHE A 97 7.10 5.45 -2.11
C PHE A 97 7.26 4.08 -2.76
N LYS A 98 7.06 3.97 -4.10
CA LYS A 98 7.24 2.69 -4.80
C LYS A 98 8.67 2.17 -4.74
N GLU A 99 9.66 3.05 -4.85
CA GLU A 99 11.07 2.68 -4.75
C GLU A 99 11.43 2.15 -3.35
N ASP A 100 10.98 2.83 -2.31
CA ASP A 100 11.24 2.42 -0.93
C ASP A 100 10.46 1.15 -0.57
N PHE A 101 9.22 1.02 -1.08
CA PHE A 101 8.47 -0.22 -1.01
C PHE A 101 9.21 -1.38 -1.67
N LYS A 102 9.75 -1.20 -2.88
CA LYS A 102 10.54 -2.23 -3.58
C LYS A 102 11.76 -2.67 -2.78
N LYS A 103 12.41 -1.74 -2.08
CA LYS A 103 13.59 -2.06 -1.24
C LYS A 103 13.21 -2.89 -0.02
N LYS A 104 12.12 -2.53 0.66
CA LYS A 104 11.69 -3.20 1.90
C LYS A 104 10.91 -4.51 1.64
N HIS A 105 10.03 -4.50 0.65
CA HIS A 105 9.08 -5.57 0.31
C HIS A 105 9.22 -5.98 -1.18
N PRO A 106 10.40 -6.51 -1.60
CA PRO A 106 10.65 -6.85 -2.99
C PRO A 106 9.72 -7.97 -3.50
N ALA A 107 9.34 -8.90 -2.63
CA ALA A 107 8.41 -9.98 -2.96
C ALA A 107 7.04 -9.41 -3.32
N GLU A 108 6.49 -8.49 -2.52
CA GLU A 108 5.17 -7.89 -2.74
C GLU A 108 5.19 -6.82 -3.84
N TYR A 109 6.36 -6.28 -4.19
CA TYR A 109 6.49 -5.31 -5.27
C TYR A 109 6.20 -5.95 -6.64
N ASP A 110 6.80 -7.11 -6.93
CA ASP A 110 6.65 -7.80 -8.21
C ASP A 110 5.75 -9.05 -8.12
N LYS A 111 5.36 -9.44 -6.89
CA LYS A 111 4.68 -10.71 -6.54
C LYS A 111 5.38 -11.92 -7.14
N GLN A 112 6.71 -11.93 -7.00
CA GLN A 112 7.50 -13.10 -7.35
C GLN A 112 7.18 -14.25 -6.39
N PRO A 113 7.10 -15.50 -6.85
CA PRO A 113 6.99 -16.64 -5.95
C PRO A 113 8.21 -16.64 -5.03
N GLU A 114 7.99 -16.95 -3.75
CA GLU A 114 9.02 -16.86 -2.69
C GLU A 114 10.33 -17.57 -3.07
N LYS A 115 10.24 -18.67 -3.83
CA LYS A 115 11.36 -19.42 -4.38
C LYS A 115 12.29 -18.58 -5.27
N THR A 116 11.73 -17.69 -6.09
CA THR A 116 12.48 -16.78 -6.97
C THR A 116 13.15 -15.66 -6.18
N VAL A 117 12.48 -15.14 -5.14
CA VAL A 117 13.04 -14.10 -4.26
C VAL A 117 14.23 -14.66 -3.46
N LEU A 118 14.09 -15.87 -2.91
CA LEU A 118 15.16 -16.55 -2.18
C LEU A 118 16.38 -16.80 -3.07
N MET A 119 16.16 -17.26 -4.31
CA MET A 119 17.23 -17.47 -5.29
C MET A 119 17.95 -16.17 -5.67
N MET A 120 17.21 -15.06 -5.84
CA MET A 120 17.82 -13.75 -6.13
C MET A 120 18.60 -13.20 -4.93
N ALA A 121 18.11 -13.41 -3.70
CA ALA A 121 18.81 -13.03 -2.48
C ALA A 121 20.12 -13.82 -2.30
N GLN A 122 20.07 -15.14 -2.51
CA GLN A 122 21.26 -16.00 -2.48
C GLN A 122 22.28 -15.61 -3.55
N ARG A 123 21.83 -15.32 -4.78
CA ARG A 123 22.73 -14.85 -5.85
C ARG A 123 23.37 -13.50 -5.54
N ARG A 124 22.68 -12.58 -4.86
CA ARG A 124 23.26 -11.28 -4.47
C ARG A 124 24.29 -11.40 -3.35
N ALA A 125 24.06 -12.33 -2.40
CA ALA A 125 25.03 -12.62 -1.35
C ALA A 125 26.31 -13.26 -1.92
N ALA A 126 26.18 -14.16 -2.89
CA ALA A 126 27.31 -14.85 -3.52
C ALA A 126 28.17 -13.99 -4.48
N VAL A 127 27.70 -12.80 -4.88
CA VAL A 127 28.45 -11.89 -5.77
C VAL A 127 29.17 -10.78 -4.98
N ASN A 128 28.81 -10.57 -3.72
CA ASN A 128 29.45 -9.59 -2.83
C ASN A 128 30.28 -10.24 -1.70
N GLY A 129 30.45 -11.56 -1.71
CA GLY A 129 31.36 -12.28 -0.82
C GLY A 129 32.44 -12.95 -1.64
#